data_AF-A0A7K8I920-F1
#
_entry.id   AF-A0A7K8I920-F1
#
_cell.length_a   1.000
_cell.length_b   1.000
_cell.length_c   1.000
_cell.angle_alpha   90.00
_cell.angle_beta   90.00
_cell.angle_gamma   90.00
#
_symmetry.space_group_name_H-M   'P 1'
#
loop_
_entity.id
_entity.type
_entity.pdbx_description
1 polymer ?
#
loop_
_entity_poly.entity_id
_entity_poly.type
_entity_poly.pdbx_seq_one_letter_code
_entity_poly.pdbx_strand_id
1 'polypeptide(L)'
;PTPEGRRERSRDAARCRRSREAEVFGQLALALPFARGVSAHLDKASIMRLTISYLRVHRLLAAGQTPRTPPQIRRDPPQIRRDPPKPSGPPK
;
A
#
# COMPACT_ATOMS: atom_id res chain seq x y z
N PRO A 1 -33.85 34.25 -0.72
CA PRO A 1 -34.17 32.87 -0.26
C PRO A 1 -34.77 32.92 1.14
N THR A 2 -35.93 32.30 1.36
CA THR A 2 -36.59 32.30 2.68
C THR A 2 -35.79 31.48 3.70
N PRO A 3 -35.94 31.72 5.02
CA PRO A 3 -35.31 30.92 6.06
C PRO A 3 -35.62 29.42 5.92
N GLU A 4 -36.86 29.09 5.55
CA GLU A 4 -37.31 27.73 5.26
C GLU A 4 -36.58 27.12 4.06
N GLY A 5 -36.44 27.88 2.96
CA GLY A 5 -35.67 27.44 1.80
C GLY A 5 -34.18 27.20 2.09
N ARG A 6 -33.58 27.91 3.06
CA ARG A 6 -32.22 27.62 3.53
C ARG A 6 -32.13 26.35 4.38
N ARG A 7 -33.12 26.12 5.26
CA ARG A 7 -33.20 24.90 6.08
C ARG A 7 -33.40 23.66 5.22
N GLU A 8 -34.25 23.74 4.21
CA GLU A 8 -34.51 22.65 3.27
C GLU A 8 -33.24 22.26 2.51
N ARG A 9 -32.53 23.24 1.94
CA ARG A 9 -31.24 22.99 1.25
C ARG A 9 -30.19 22.36 2.16
N SER A 10 -30.12 22.78 3.42
CA SER A 10 -29.20 22.18 4.40
C SER A 10 -29.58 20.73 4.70
N ARG A 11 -30.88 20.43 4.78
CA ARG A 11 -31.40 19.08 5.00
C ARG A 11 -31.05 18.17 3.83
N ASP A 12 -31.29 18.63 2.61
CA ASP A 12 -30.93 17.89 1.39
C ASP A 12 -29.43 17.67 1.29
N ALA A 13 -28.62 18.70 1.58
CA ALA A 13 -27.16 18.55 1.62
C ALA A 13 -26.71 17.50 2.65
N ALA A 14 -27.33 17.47 3.84
CA ALA A 14 -27.03 16.46 4.85
C ALA A 14 -27.46 15.05 4.41
N ARG A 15 -28.62 14.92 3.75
CA ARG A 15 -29.08 13.66 3.17
C ARG A 15 -28.13 13.16 2.09
N CYS A 16 -27.76 14.01 1.12
CA CYS A 16 -26.79 13.66 0.06
C CYS A 16 -25.46 13.19 0.65
N ARG A 17 -24.93 13.85 1.68
CA ARG A 17 -23.71 13.40 2.37
C ARG A 17 -23.87 12.00 2.97
N ARG A 18 -24.96 11.75 3.70
CA ARG A 18 -25.24 10.45 4.32
C ARG A 18 -25.43 9.33 3.28
N SER A 19 -26.14 9.61 2.19
CA SER A 19 -26.35 8.65 1.10
C SER A 19 -25.03 8.28 0.42
N ARG A 20 -24.19 9.27 0.11
CA ARG A 20 -22.86 9.03 -0.47
C ARG A 20 -21.95 8.25 0.47
N GLU A 21 -21.96 8.58 1.75
CA GLU A 21 -21.20 7.85 2.77
C GLU A 21 -21.63 6.38 2.84
N ALA A 22 -22.94 6.12 2.84
CA ALA A 22 -23.48 4.75 2.86
C ALA A 22 -23.08 3.94 1.61
N GLU A 23 -23.12 4.57 0.43
CA GLU A 23 -22.67 3.97 -0.82
C GLU A 23 -21.18 3.58 -0.75
N VAL A 24 -20.32 4.49 -0.28
CA VAL A 24 -18.88 4.24 -0.13
C VAL A 24 -18.61 3.10 0.85
N PHE A 25 -19.31 3.06 1.99
CA PHE A 25 -19.19 1.94 2.93
C PHE A 25 -19.64 0.60 2.34
N GLY A 26 -20.72 0.60 1.56
CA GLY A 26 -21.19 -0.60 0.86
C GLY A 26 -20.17 -1.11 -0.14
N GLN A 27 -19.60 -0.22 -0.96
CA GLN A 27 -18.53 -0.59 -1.91
C GLN A 27 -17.28 -1.12 -1.19
N LEU A 28 -16.89 -0.47 -0.08
CA LEU A 28 -15.76 -0.93 0.72
C LEU A 28 -16.00 -2.33 1.31
N ALA A 29 -17.18 -2.61 1.84
CA ALA A 29 -17.52 -3.92 2.38
C ALA A 29 -17.50 -5.02 1.31
N LEU A 30 -17.90 -4.71 0.08
CA LEU A 30 -17.86 -5.63 -1.07
C LEU A 30 -16.45 -5.83 -1.62
N ALA A 31 -15.54 -4.87 -1.43
CA ALA A 31 -14.15 -4.97 -1.85
C ALA A 31 -13.26 -5.78 -0.88
N LEU A 32 -13.71 -6.00 0.36
CA LEU A 32 -13.01 -6.87 1.31
C LEU A 32 -13.13 -8.35 0.89
N PRO A 33 -12.16 -9.21 1.24
CA PRO A 33 -12.14 -10.62 0.85
C PRO A 33 -13.11 -11.48 1.69
N PHE A 34 -14.39 -11.11 1.69
CA PHE A 34 -15.46 -11.82 2.38
C PHE A 34 -16.57 -12.22 1.41
N ALA A 35 -17.32 -13.26 1.76
CA ALA A 35 -18.51 -13.62 1.01
C ALA A 35 -19.54 -12.48 1.08
N ARG A 36 -20.27 -12.22 -0.02
CA ARG A 36 -21.27 -11.14 -0.12
C ARG A 36 -22.30 -11.18 1.02
N GLY A 37 -22.69 -12.38 1.45
CA GLY A 37 -23.61 -12.59 2.57
C GLY A 37 -23.07 -12.05 3.89
N VAL A 38 -21.77 -12.13 4.14
CA VAL A 38 -21.15 -11.56 5.34
C VAL A 38 -21.07 -10.04 5.23
N SER A 39 -20.61 -9.52 4.07
CA SER A 39 -20.47 -8.07 3.84
C SER A 39 -21.79 -7.31 4.00
N ALA A 40 -22.93 -7.92 3.65
CA ALA A 40 -24.26 -7.32 3.78
C ALA A 40 -24.68 -7.03 5.23
N HIS A 41 -24.11 -7.74 6.21
CA HIS A 41 -24.46 -7.62 7.63
C HIS A 41 -23.42 -6.82 8.43
N LEU A 42 -22.38 -6.30 7.79
CA LEU A 42 -21.36 -5.52 8.47
C LEU A 42 -21.87 -4.11 8.76
N ASP A 43 -21.74 -3.68 10.02
CA ASP A 43 -21.89 -2.29 10.40
C ASP A 43 -20.66 -1.46 10.01
N LYS A 44 -20.82 -0.13 9.95
CA LYS A 44 -19.75 0.80 9.53
C LYS A 44 -18.46 0.66 10.36
N ALA A 45 -18.57 0.44 11.67
CA ALA A 45 -17.39 0.32 12.52
C ALA A 45 -16.67 -1.00 12.28
N SER A 46 -17.40 -2.10 12.10
CA SER A 46 -16.80 -3.37 11.72
C SER A 46 -16.15 -3.32 10.34
N ILE A 47 -16.75 -2.66 9.34
CA ILE A 47 -16.12 -2.43 8.03
C ILE A 47 -14.75 -1.75 8.23
N MET A 48 -14.69 -0.65 8.97
CA MET A 48 -13.42 0.05 9.23
C MET A 48 -12.38 -0.83 9.93
N ARG A 49 -12.77 -1.54 10.99
CA ARG A 49 -11.87 -2.42 11.76
C ARG A 49 -11.31 -3.55 10.89
N LEU A 50 -12.15 -4.15 10.05
CA LEU A 50 -11.75 -5.23 9.15
C LEU A 50 -10.86 -4.71 8.02
N THR A 51 -11.17 -3.55 7.42
CA THR A 51 -10.31 -2.92 6.40
C THR A 51 -8.93 -2.62 6.95
N ILE A 52 -8.83 -2.00 8.13
CA ILE A 52 -7.54 -1.68 8.75
C ILE A 52 -6.76 -2.97 9.05
N SER A 53 -7.42 -3.98 9.61
CA SER A 53 -6.82 -5.28 9.91
C SER A 53 -6.30 -5.96 8.63
N TYR A 54 -7.11 -5.97 7.57
CA TYR A 54 -6.76 -6.54 6.28
C TYR A 54 -5.50 -5.89 5.70
N LEU A 55 -5.44 -4.56 5.65
CA LEU A 55 -4.28 -3.83 5.14
C LEU A 55 -3.02 -4.09 5.98
N ARG A 56 -3.14 -4.17 7.31
CA ARG A 56 -2.01 -4.49 8.20
C ARG A 56 -1.46 -5.88 7.96
N VAL A 57 -2.33 -6.88 7.88
CA VAL A 57 -1.94 -8.27 7.62
C VAL A 57 -1.29 -8.39 6.25
N HIS A 58 -1.88 -7.77 5.22
CA HIS A 58 -1.32 -7.80 3.86
C HIS A 58 0.10 -7.19 3.81
N ARG A 59 0.35 -6.09 4.53
CA ARG A 59 1.69 -5.49 4.63
C ARG A 59 2.68 -6.40 5.35
N LEU A 60 2.27 -7.08 6.44
CA LEU A 60 3.12 -8.00 7.17
C LEU A 60 3.52 -9.20 6.30
N LEU A 61 2.55 -9.78 5.58
CA LEU A 61 2.79 -10.89 4.66
C LEU A 61 3.68 -10.49 3.49
N ALA A 62 3.55 -9.27 2.97
CA ALA A 62 4.43 -8.75 1.91
C ALA A 62 5.87 -8.52 2.40
N ALA A 63 6.05 -8.02 3.63
CA ALA A 63 7.38 -7.81 4.21
C ALA A 63 8.12 -9.15 4.46
N GLY A 64 7.39 -10.19 4.87
CA GLY A 64 7.94 -11.54 5.04
C GLY A 64 8.29 -12.25 3.73
N GLN A 65 7.84 -11.74 2.58
CA GLN A 65 8.14 -12.24 1.23
C GLN A 65 9.31 -11.51 0.56
N THR A 66 10.04 -10.64 1.28
CA THR A 66 11.39 -10.31 0.81
C THR A 66 12.14 -11.63 0.67
N PRO A 67 12.57 -12.03 -0.55
CA PRO A 67 13.49 -13.14 -0.63
C PRO A 67 14.65 -12.74 0.26
N ARG A 68 14.87 -13.49 1.34
CA ARG A 68 16.13 -13.45 2.07
C ARG A 68 17.19 -13.89 1.08
N THR A 69 17.59 -13.01 0.17
CA THR A 69 18.86 -13.13 -0.49
C THR A 69 19.87 -13.02 0.64
N PRO A 70 20.61 -14.09 0.99
CA PRO A 70 21.76 -13.91 1.85
C PRO A 70 22.60 -12.78 1.23
N PRO A 71 23.18 -11.88 2.03
CA PRO A 71 24.01 -10.82 1.48
C PRO A 71 25.05 -11.49 0.61
N GLN A 72 24.96 -11.30 -0.71
CA GLN A 72 26.00 -11.72 -1.60
C GLN A 72 27.18 -10.86 -1.23
N ILE A 73 28.08 -11.42 -0.42
CA ILE A 73 29.46 -10.96 -0.31
C ILE A 73 29.93 -10.97 -1.76
N ARG A 74 29.86 -9.81 -2.42
CA ARG A 74 30.52 -9.56 -3.70
C ARG A 74 32.00 -9.80 -3.41
N ARG A 75 32.43 -11.04 -3.58
CA ARG A 75 33.84 -11.38 -3.71
C ARG A 75 34.22 -10.85 -5.08
N ASP A 76 34.49 -9.56 -5.17
CA ASP A 76 35.18 -9.01 -6.31
C ASP A 76 36.51 -9.79 -6.41
N PRO A 77 36.81 -10.44 -7.55
CA PRO A 77 38.05 -11.18 -7.70
C PRO A 77 39.24 -10.22 -7.53
N PRO A 78 40.32 -10.64 -6.85
CA PRO A 78 41.46 -9.76 -6.61
C PRO A 78 42.06 -9.34 -7.95
N GLN A 79 42.08 -8.03 -8.19
CA GLN A 79 42.77 -7.43 -9.32
C GLN A 79 44.27 -7.71 -9.17
N ILE A 80 44.78 -8.71 -9.91
CA ILE A 80 46.21 -8.98 -10.00
C ILE A 80 46.84 -7.72 -10.62
N ARG A 81 47.49 -6.90 -9.80
CA ARG A 81 48.32 -5.78 -10.27
C ARG A 81 49.43 -6.37 -11.12
N ARG A 82 49.29 -6.30 -12.44
CA ARG A 82 50.39 -6.58 -13.36
C ARG A 82 51.32 -5.39 -13.31
N ASP A 83 52.47 -5.56 -12.69
CA ASP A 83 53.54 -4.56 -12.74
C ASP A 83 53.95 -4.31 -14.20
N PRO A 84 54.24 -3.06 -14.59
CA PRO A 84 54.68 -2.74 -15.94
C PRO A 84 56.05 -3.39 -16.22
N PRO A 85 56.31 -3.84 -17.47
CA PRO A 85 57.60 -4.44 -17.81
C PRO A 85 58.74 -3.41 -17.67
N LYS A 86 59.83 -3.85 -17.04
CA LYS A 86 61.03 -3.04 -16.78
C LYS A 86 61.69 -2.64 -18.12
N PRO A 87 62.09 -1.39 -18.32
CA PRO A 87 62.78 -1.00 -19.54
C PRO A 87 64.16 -1.69 -19.60
N SER A 88 64.37 -2.43 -20.69
CA SER A 88 65.66 -2.97 -21.09
C SER A 88 66.65 -1.82 -21.32
N GLY A 89 67.88 -1.99 -20.82
CA GLY A 89 68.92 -0.97 -20.71
C GLY A 89 69.37 -0.29 -22.02
N PRO A 90 70.33 0.65 -21.91
CA PRO A 90 70.65 1.57 -22.99
C PRO A 90 71.48 0.87 -24.07
N PRO A 91 71.24 1.14 -25.37
CA PRO A 91 72.25 0.91 -26.38
C PRO A 91 73.23 2.10 -26.44
N LYS A 92 74.45 1.79 -26.85
CA LYS A 92 75.66 2.63 -26.88
C LYS A 92 75.50 4.02 -27.50
#